data_AF-A0A954MV60-F1
#
_entry.id   AF-A0A954MV60-F1
#
_cell.length_a   1.000
_cell.length_b   1.000
_cell.length_c   1.000
_cell.angle_alpha   90.00
_cell.angle_beta   90.00
_cell.angle_gamma   90.00
#
_symmetry.space_group_name_H-M   'P 1'
#
loop_
_entity.id
_entity.type
_entity.pdbx_description
1 polymer ?
#
loop_
_entity_poly.entity_id
_entity_poly.type
_entity_poly.pdbx_seq_one_letter_code
_entity_poly.pdbx_strand_id
1 'polypeptide(L)'
;MGSSRIGKILTVAILVGSASFMGFALVTNFAGPNWKQKAEEFSDYNFAPPTGEGGSWTVTARNIARDEVNKTKTLPGAYVSALKHRIQVDQARKTANDKQSATLKTKIAEVEQLAQGDTGAIQKRIDSLNEEILKQNAESKLVSDQILAKTDEAQKLNEQIAVRREETERMSAQLEELRSQYAIMNEKKRRLNDLLIRAQGNLERARRRHELLKSDVEKASLGN
;
A
#
# COMPACT_ATOMS: atom_id res chain seq x y z
N MET A 1 53.46 -95.75 47.00
CA MET A 1 52.01 -95.74 46.67
C MET A 1 51.40 -94.46 47.20
N GLY A 2 51.14 -93.47 46.35
CA GLY A 2 50.67 -92.17 46.83
C GLY A 2 50.22 -91.26 45.70
N SER A 3 49.15 -91.62 44.98
CA SER A 3 48.45 -90.66 44.12
C SER A 3 47.35 -89.97 44.93
N SER A 4 47.78 -88.85 45.49
CA SER A 4 47.06 -87.71 46.05
C SER A 4 45.52 -87.70 45.96
N ARG A 5 44.85 -87.63 47.12
CA ARG A 5 43.40 -87.36 47.28
C ARG A 5 42.93 -86.13 46.50
N ILE A 6 43.83 -85.20 46.20
CA ILE A 6 43.56 -83.98 45.43
C ILE A 6 43.17 -84.31 43.98
N GLY A 7 43.76 -85.35 43.37
CA GLY A 7 43.44 -85.75 41.99
C GLY A 7 42.01 -86.27 41.84
N LYS A 8 41.47 -86.95 42.84
CA LYS A 8 40.06 -87.43 42.85
C LYS A 8 39.06 -86.29 43.07
N ILE A 9 39.42 -85.31 43.89
CA ILE A 9 38.58 -84.12 44.12
C ILE A 9 38.52 -83.28 42.84
N LEU A 10 39.64 -83.15 42.14
CA LEU A 10 39.72 -82.41 40.87
C LEU A 10 38.85 -83.05 39.78
N THR A 11 38.88 -84.38 39.63
CA THR A 11 38.06 -85.07 38.62
C THR A 11 36.57 -84.98 38.91
N VAL A 12 36.15 -85.06 40.18
CA VAL A 12 34.74 -84.87 40.56
C VAL A 12 34.31 -83.42 40.30
N ALA A 13 35.14 -82.43 40.62
CA ALA A 13 34.83 -81.02 40.35
C ALA A 13 34.70 -80.72 38.84
N ILE A 14 35.58 -81.29 38.00
CA ILE A 14 35.50 -81.13 36.54
C ILE A 14 34.23 -81.79 35.98
N LEU A 15 33.86 -82.96 36.50
CA LEU A 15 32.68 -83.69 36.03
C LEU A 15 31.37 -82.97 36.40
N VAL A 16 31.28 -82.42 37.63
CA VAL A 16 30.15 -81.59 38.06
C VAL A 16 30.11 -80.27 37.29
N GLY A 17 31.26 -79.64 37.06
CA GLY A 17 31.36 -78.42 36.24
C GLY A 17 30.90 -78.65 34.80
N SER A 18 31.34 -79.75 34.18
CA SER A 18 30.94 -80.14 32.83
C SER A 18 29.44 -80.46 32.74
N ALA A 19 28.90 -81.21 33.70
CA ALA A 19 27.48 -81.51 33.78
C ALA A 19 26.63 -80.24 33.97
N SER A 20 27.12 -79.28 34.77
CA SER A 20 26.45 -77.99 34.99
C SER A 20 26.47 -77.12 33.73
N PHE A 21 27.60 -77.08 33.01
CA PHE A 21 27.71 -76.35 31.75
C PHE A 21 26.86 -76.97 30.66
N MET A 22 26.76 -78.30 30.61
CA MET A 22 25.85 -79.01 29.70
C MET A 22 24.39 -78.77 30.05
N GLY A 23 24.04 -78.74 31.35
CA GLY A 23 22.70 -78.36 31.81
C GLY A 23 22.33 -76.93 31.42
N PHE A 24 23.25 -75.97 31.60
CA PHE A 24 23.04 -74.58 31.19
C PHE A 24 22.99 -74.40 29.67
N ALA A 25 23.81 -75.12 28.90
CA ALA A 25 23.75 -75.14 27.44
C ALA A 25 22.43 -75.73 26.93
N LEU A 26 21.92 -76.80 27.54
CA LEU A 26 20.61 -77.37 27.21
C LEU A 26 19.48 -76.38 27.54
N VAL A 27 19.51 -75.73 28.70
CA VAL A 27 18.51 -74.72 29.06
C VAL A 27 18.57 -73.52 28.12
N THR A 28 19.74 -73.01 27.76
CA THR A 28 19.83 -71.87 26.82
C THR A 28 19.46 -72.22 25.38
N ASN A 29 19.68 -73.47 24.94
CA ASN A 29 19.31 -73.92 23.60
C ASN A 29 17.80 -74.21 23.48
N PHE A 30 17.16 -74.72 24.55
CA PHE A 30 15.72 -75.02 24.55
C PHE A 30 14.84 -73.87 25.10
N ALA A 31 15.34 -73.02 25.99
CA ALA A 31 14.68 -71.82 26.49
C ALA A 31 15.08 -70.59 25.66
N GLY A 32 14.98 -70.71 24.34
CA GLY A 32 15.10 -69.55 23.46
C GLY A 32 14.07 -68.46 23.83
N PRO A 33 14.27 -67.21 23.38
CA PRO A 33 13.35 -66.11 23.70
C PRO A 33 11.90 -66.48 23.40
N ASN A 34 10.95 -66.02 24.22
CA ASN A 34 9.53 -66.19 23.90
C ASN A 34 9.14 -65.33 22.70
N TRP A 35 9.37 -65.86 21.50
CA TRP A 35 9.14 -65.18 20.24
C TRP A 35 7.66 -64.87 19.99
N LYS A 36 6.75 -65.63 20.62
CA LYS A 36 5.31 -65.37 20.58
C LYS A 36 4.97 -64.06 21.28
N GLN A 37 5.52 -63.85 22.47
CA GLN A 37 5.36 -62.60 23.22
C GLN A 37 5.97 -61.39 22.47
N LYS A 38 7.16 -61.56 21.89
CA LYS A 38 7.81 -60.50 21.09
C LYS A 38 7.04 -60.15 19.81
N ALA A 39 6.39 -61.14 19.19
CA ALA A 39 5.54 -60.93 18.02
C ALA A 39 4.22 -60.25 18.39
N GLU A 40 3.62 -60.60 19.53
CA GLU A 40 2.40 -59.95 20.05
C GLU A 40 2.64 -58.50 20.46
N GLU A 41 3.82 -58.16 20.97
CA GLU A 41 4.24 -56.78 21.28
C GLU A 41 4.46 -55.93 20.02
N PHE A 42 4.66 -56.55 18.85
CA PHE A 42 4.95 -55.88 17.59
C PHE A 42 3.68 -55.47 16.84
N SER A 43 2.93 -54.52 17.42
CA SER A 43 1.57 -54.10 17.02
C SER A 43 1.38 -53.64 15.57
N ASP A 44 2.47 -53.24 14.91
CA ASP A 44 2.44 -52.72 13.53
C ASP A 44 2.39 -53.84 12.46
N TYR A 45 2.57 -55.11 12.88
CA TYR A 45 2.62 -56.28 11.99
C TYR A 45 1.74 -57.41 12.53
N ASN A 46 1.14 -58.17 11.62
CA ASN A 46 0.34 -59.34 11.96
C ASN A 46 1.07 -60.62 11.52
N PHE A 47 1.18 -61.57 12.46
CA PHE A 47 1.85 -62.86 12.28
C PHE A 47 0.78 -63.96 12.23
N ALA A 48 0.57 -64.57 11.06
CA ALA A 48 -0.38 -65.68 10.94
C ALA A 48 0.34 -67.04 11.08
N PRO A 49 -0.23 -67.99 11.85
CA PRO A 49 0.36 -69.31 12.05
C PRO A 49 0.35 -70.15 10.76
N PRO A 50 1.29 -71.10 10.63
CA PRO A 50 1.36 -71.98 9.47
C PRO A 50 0.13 -72.91 9.41
N THR A 51 -0.57 -72.91 8.28
CA THR A 51 -1.66 -73.86 8.02
C THR A 51 -1.12 -75.16 7.43
N GLY A 52 -1.12 -76.26 8.19
CA GLY A 52 -0.77 -77.63 7.76
C GLY A 52 0.65 -78.11 8.11
N GLU A 53 0.89 -79.43 8.07
CA GLU A 53 2.21 -80.04 8.29
C GLU A 53 3.18 -79.62 7.17
N GLY A 54 4.09 -78.68 7.49
CA GLY A 54 5.02 -78.05 6.54
C GLY A 54 4.73 -76.58 6.22
N GLY A 55 3.72 -75.96 6.85
CA GLY A 55 3.35 -74.57 6.61
C GLY A 55 4.41 -73.54 7.03
N SER A 56 4.38 -72.36 6.41
CA SER A 56 5.23 -71.22 6.73
C SER A 56 4.44 -70.13 7.45
N TRP A 57 5.07 -69.44 8.41
CA TRP A 57 4.54 -68.25 9.05
C TRP A 57 4.52 -67.10 8.04
N THR A 58 3.38 -66.42 7.93
CA THR A 58 3.23 -65.24 7.07
C THR A 58 3.20 -63.96 7.91
N VAL A 59 3.92 -62.94 7.45
CA VAL A 59 3.99 -61.62 8.09
C VAL A 59 3.36 -60.59 7.17
N THR A 60 2.38 -59.86 7.69
CA THR A 60 1.71 -58.76 6.96
C THR A 60 1.84 -57.47 7.74
N ALA A 61 2.25 -56.38 7.08
CA ALA A 61 2.29 -55.07 7.71
C ALA A 61 0.87 -54.49 7.81
N ARG A 62 0.48 -53.95 8.97
CA ARG A 62 -0.89 -53.46 9.21
C ARG A 62 -1.16 -52.09 8.59
N ASN A 63 -0.13 -51.25 8.44
CA ASN A 63 -0.29 -49.83 8.11
C ASN A 63 0.06 -49.43 6.67
N ILE A 64 0.48 -50.37 5.80
CA ILE A 64 0.80 -50.08 4.40
C ILE A 64 0.29 -51.27 3.56
N ALA A 65 -0.82 -51.05 2.84
CA ALA A 65 -1.36 -51.91 1.78
C ALA A 65 -1.59 -53.42 2.04
N ARG A 66 -1.46 -53.93 3.28
CA ARG A 66 -1.41 -55.38 3.58
C ARG A 66 -0.40 -56.13 2.71
N ASP A 67 0.73 -55.50 2.41
CA ASP A 67 1.77 -56.18 1.63
C ASP A 67 2.33 -57.37 2.43
N GLU A 68 2.40 -58.53 1.78
CA GLU A 68 3.07 -59.71 2.33
C GLU A 68 4.56 -59.42 2.44
N VAL A 69 5.08 -59.32 3.66
CA VAL A 69 6.49 -58.95 3.91
C VAL A 69 7.40 -60.13 3.60
N ASN A 70 7.06 -61.34 4.07
CA ASN A 70 7.78 -62.58 3.76
C ASN A 70 7.02 -63.83 4.25
N LYS A 71 7.39 -65.01 3.73
CA LYS A 71 6.96 -66.35 4.20
C LYS A 71 8.16 -67.11 4.73
N THR A 72 8.16 -67.44 6.01
CA THR A 72 9.30 -68.13 6.65
C THR A 72 8.84 -69.31 7.48
N LYS A 73 9.63 -70.39 7.52
CA LYS A 73 9.24 -71.63 8.23
C LYS A 73 9.24 -71.50 9.75
N THR A 74 9.79 -70.40 10.31
CA THR A 74 9.97 -70.22 11.76
C THR A 74 9.51 -68.83 12.22
N LEU A 75 8.87 -68.77 13.38
CA LEU A 75 8.40 -67.53 14.02
C LEU A 75 9.52 -66.49 14.27
N PRO A 76 10.76 -66.88 14.67
CA PRO A 76 11.88 -65.93 14.78
C PRO A 76 12.27 -65.32 13.43
N GLY A 77 12.25 -66.12 12.35
CA GLY A 77 12.52 -65.64 10.99
C GLY A 77 11.47 -64.63 10.52
N ALA A 78 10.21 -64.90 10.85
CA ALA A 78 9.09 -64.00 10.60
C ALA A 78 9.27 -62.66 11.33
N TYR A 79 9.57 -62.69 12.64
CA TYR A 79 9.82 -61.49 13.45
C TYR A 79 11.02 -60.65 12.93
N VAL A 80 12.14 -61.31 12.59
CA VAL A 80 13.31 -60.62 12.04
C VAL A 80 13.00 -60.01 10.66
N SER A 81 12.17 -60.65 9.84
CA SER A 81 11.74 -60.08 8.55
C SER A 81 10.87 -58.83 8.72
N ALA A 82 9.98 -58.82 9.72
CA ALA A 82 9.15 -57.67 10.08
C ALA A 82 10.01 -56.48 10.55
N LEU A 83 11.01 -56.75 11.41
CA LEU A 83 11.97 -55.74 11.86
C LEU A 83 12.79 -55.16 10.69
N LYS A 84 13.30 -56.02 9.80
CA LYS A 84 14.05 -55.57 8.61
C LYS A 84 13.20 -54.68 7.72
N HIS A 85 11.93 -55.06 7.49
CA HIS A 85 11.00 -54.26 6.70
C HIS A 85 10.72 -52.90 7.33
N ARG A 86 10.48 -52.84 8.65
CA ARG A 86 10.30 -51.56 9.36
C ARG A 86 11.52 -50.65 9.21
N ILE A 87 12.72 -51.20 9.43
CA ILE A 87 13.97 -50.45 9.28
C ILE A 87 14.11 -49.92 7.85
N GLN A 88 13.75 -50.71 6.83
CA GLN A 88 13.78 -50.28 5.43
C GLN A 88 12.77 -49.16 5.14
N VAL A 89 11.53 -49.27 5.62
CA VAL A 89 10.49 -48.24 5.46
C VAL A 89 10.88 -46.95 6.16
N ASP A 90 11.39 -47.04 7.39
CA ASP A 90 11.82 -45.87 8.16
C ASP A 90 13.04 -45.20 7.50
N GLN A 91 13.99 -45.98 6.96
CA GLN A 91 15.11 -45.46 6.20
C GLN A 91 14.66 -44.81 4.88
N ALA A 92 13.68 -45.38 4.18
CA ALA A 92 13.09 -44.81 2.98
C ALA A 92 12.37 -43.49 3.28
N ARG A 93 11.63 -43.41 4.38
CA ARG A 93 10.99 -42.17 4.85
C ARG A 93 12.01 -41.11 5.25
N LYS A 94 13.05 -41.51 5.99
CA LYS A 94 14.14 -40.60 6.37
C LYS A 94 14.82 -40.02 5.14
N THR A 95 15.20 -40.86 4.17
CA THR A 95 15.82 -40.37 2.92
C THR A 95 14.88 -39.49 2.09
N ALA A 96 13.58 -39.77 2.06
CA ALA A 96 12.60 -38.90 1.41
C ALA A 96 12.47 -37.54 2.11
N ASN A 97 12.36 -37.54 3.45
CA ASN A 97 12.31 -36.33 4.27
C ASN A 97 13.60 -35.52 4.19
N ASP A 98 14.76 -36.17 4.15
CA ASP A 98 16.08 -35.52 3.99
C ASP A 98 16.17 -34.83 2.63
N LYS A 99 15.70 -35.48 1.55
CA LYS A 99 15.61 -34.86 0.22
C LYS A 99 14.69 -33.65 0.22
N GLN A 100 13.48 -33.76 0.79
CA GLN A 100 12.54 -32.64 0.89
C GLN A 100 13.12 -31.48 1.71
N SER A 101 13.76 -31.79 2.84
CA SER A 101 14.41 -30.79 3.69
C SER A 101 15.54 -30.07 2.97
N ALA A 102 16.33 -30.78 2.16
CA ALA A 102 17.35 -30.18 1.32
C ALA A 102 16.75 -29.24 0.27
N THR A 103 15.69 -29.66 -0.44
CA THR A 103 14.98 -28.79 -1.40
C THR A 103 14.36 -27.56 -0.75
N LEU A 104 13.80 -27.69 0.45
CA LEU A 104 13.23 -26.56 1.17
C LEU A 104 14.32 -25.57 1.62
N LYS A 105 15.47 -26.06 2.09
CA LYS A 105 16.60 -25.20 2.44
C LYS A 105 17.11 -24.39 1.24
N THR A 106 17.20 -25.00 0.07
CA THR A 106 17.61 -24.26 -1.14
C THR A 106 16.59 -23.20 -1.52
N LYS A 107 15.29 -23.50 -1.43
CA LYS A 107 14.22 -22.52 -1.69
C LYS A 107 14.22 -21.36 -0.70
N ILE A 108 14.46 -21.63 0.58
CA ILE A 108 14.57 -20.59 1.60
C ILE A 108 15.74 -19.66 1.27
N ALA A 109 16.92 -20.21 0.95
CA ALA A 109 18.07 -19.40 0.59
C ALA A 109 17.83 -18.55 -0.68
N GLU A 110 17.14 -19.09 -1.68
CA GLU A 110 16.76 -18.35 -2.90
C GLU A 110 15.81 -17.18 -2.57
N VAL A 111 14.77 -17.43 -1.76
CA VAL A 111 13.81 -16.40 -1.35
C VAL A 111 14.48 -15.32 -0.48
N GLU A 112 15.39 -15.70 0.41
CA GLU A 112 16.14 -14.75 1.23
C GLU A 112 17.01 -13.82 0.37
N GLN A 113 17.65 -14.36 -0.68
CA GLN A 113 18.44 -13.55 -1.62
C GLN A 113 17.54 -12.57 -2.41
N LEU A 114 16.38 -13.03 -2.88
CA LEU A 114 15.41 -12.17 -3.57
C LEU A 114 14.91 -11.05 -2.63
N ALA A 115 14.54 -11.39 -1.39
CA ALA A 115 14.06 -10.43 -0.41
C ALA A 115 15.10 -9.35 -0.07
N GLN A 116 16.39 -9.69 -0.01
CA GLN A 116 17.46 -8.71 0.20
C GLN A 116 17.57 -7.72 -0.97
N GLY A 117 17.41 -8.17 -2.21
CA GLY A 117 17.38 -7.30 -3.37
C GLY A 117 16.14 -6.38 -3.39
N ASP A 118 14.97 -6.98 -3.13
CA ASP A 118 13.69 -6.28 -3.18
C ASP A 118 13.57 -5.19 -2.12
N THR A 119 14.02 -5.44 -0.89
CA THR A 119 14.00 -4.43 0.18
C THR A 119 14.80 -3.18 -0.17
N GLY A 120 15.98 -3.34 -0.77
CA GLY A 120 16.77 -2.21 -1.25
C GLY A 120 16.12 -1.47 -2.43
N ALA A 121 15.50 -2.18 -3.36
CA ALA A 121 14.78 -1.57 -4.48
C ALA A 121 13.53 -0.81 -4.02
N ILE A 122 12.77 -1.38 -3.08
CA ILE A 122 11.61 -0.74 -2.45
C ILE A 122 12.05 0.52 -1.71
N GLN A 123 13.13 0.48 -0.95
CA GLN A 123 13.64 1.66 -0.24
C GLN A 123 14.02 2.78 -1.22
N LYS A 124 14.76 2.47 -2.30
CA LYS A 124 15.07 3.47 -3.33
C LYS A 124 13.82 4.06 -3.97
N ARG A 125 12.79 3.24 -4.19
CA ARG A 125 11.51 3.73 -4.73
C ARG A 125 10.81 4.66 -3.74
N ILE A 126 10.79 4.31 -2.46
CA ILE A 126 10.24 5.17 -1.38
C ILE A 126 10.99 6.51 -1.35
N ASP A 127 12.32 6.48 -1.38
CA ASP A 127 13.14 7.70 -1.37
C ASP A 127 12.84 8.59 -2.58
N SER A 128 12.76 8.01 -3.79
CA SER A 128 12.43 8.76 -5.01
C SER A 128 11.02 9.38 -4.96
N LEU A 129 10.04 8.66 -4.40
CA LEU A 129 8.67 9.17 -4.26
C LEU A 129 8.60 10.30 -3.23
N ASN A 130 9.36 10.19 -2.13
CA ASN A 130 9.44 11.26 -1.14
C ASN A 130 10.06 12.54 -1.74
N GLU A 131 11.12 12.41 -2.55
CA GLU A 131 11.70 13.55 -3.27
C GLU A 131 10.70 14.18 -4.24
N GLU A 132 9.94 13.37 -4.99
CA GLU A 132 8.90 13.85 -5.91
C GLU A 132 7.78 14.59 -5.17
N ILE A 133 7.31 14.04 -4.03
CA ILE A 133 6.30 14.69 -3.18
C ILE A 133 6.81 16.05 -2.66
N LEU A 134 8.06 16.11 -2.18
CA LEU A 134 8.64 17.36 -1.68
C LEU A 134 8.75 18.41 -2.79
N LYS A 135 9.16 18.00 -3.99
CA LYS A 135 9.23 18.88 -5.16
C LYS A 135 7.84 19.38 -5.55
N GLN A 136 6.85 18.49 -5.64
CA GLN A 136 5.48 18.84 -6.00
C GLN A 136 4.84 19.77 -4.95
N ASN A 137 5.12 19.58 -3.67
CA ASN A 137 4.67 20.47 -2.60
C ASN A 137 5.28 21.87 -2.74
N ALA A 138 6.57 21.96 -3.10
CA ALA A 138 7.23 23.25 -3.34
C ALA A 138 6.64 23.97 -4.56
N GLU A 139 6.40 23.25 -5.65
CA GLU A 139 5.74 23.78 -6.86
C GLU A 139 4.31 24.24 -6.57
N SER A 140 3.54 23.44 -5.83
CA SER A 140 2.16 23.79 -5.44
C SER A 140 2.11 25.05 -4.58
N LYS A 141 3.06 25.22 -3.65
CA LYS A 141 3.17 26.44 -2.85
C LYS A 141 3.51 27.65 -3.72
N LEU A 142 4.47 27.53 -4.62
CA LEU A 142 4.84 28.61 -5.53
C LEU A 142 3.67 29.05 -6.41
N VAL A 143 2.90 28.10 -6.96
CA VAL A 143 1.70 28.39 -7.74
C VAL A 143 0.63 29.06 -6.87
N SER A 144 0.46 28.62 -5.62
CA SER A 144 -0.49 29.24 -4.68
C SER A 144 -0.11 30.69 -4.38
N ASP A 145 1.17 30.97 -4.15
CA ASP A 145 1.68 32.32 -3.91
C ASP A 145 1.47 33.23 -5.15
N GLN A 146 1.68 32.69 -6.36
CA GLN A 146 1.40 33.40 -7.61
C GLN A 146 -0.09 33.71 -7.79
N ILE A 147 -0.98 32.77 -7.44
CA ILE A 147 -2.42 32.98 -7.49
C ILE A 147 -2.81 34.12 -6.55
N LEU A 148 -2.34 34.10 -5.30
CA LEU A 148 -2.63 35.15 -4.32
C LEU A 148 -2.15 36.52 -4.81
N ALA A 149 -0.94 36.61 -5.37
CA ALA A 149 -0.44 37.86 -5.95
C ALA A 149 -1.30 38.35 -7.12
N LYS A 150 -1.71 37.45 -8.02
CA LYS A 150 -2.59 37.80 -9.14
C LYS A 150 -3.99 38.20 -8.70
N THR A 151 -4.51 37.60 -7.64
CA THR A 151 -5.79 37.99 -7.04
C THR A 151 -5.72 39.39 -6.44
N ASP A 152 -4.64 39.72 -5.72
CA ASP A 152 -4.42 41.07 -5.17
C ASP A 152 -4.28 42.13 -6.29
N GLU A 153 -3.53 41.82 -7.36
CA GLU A 153 -3.45 42.67 -8.55
C GLU A 153 -4.84 42.90 -9.18
N ALA A 154 -5.64 41.84 -9.32
CA ALA A 154 -6.99 41.94 -9.89
C ALA A 154 -7.93 42.76 -9.00
N GLN A 155 -7.82 42.64 -7.68
CA GLN A 155 -8.61 43.44 -6.74
C GLN A 155 -8.27 44.92 -6.87
N LYS A 156 -6.98 45.26 -6.86
CA LYS A 156 -6.51 46.65 -7.06
C LYS A 156 -6.98 47.23 -8.40
N LEU A 157 -6.96 46.43 -9.46
CA LEU A 157 -7.47 46.85 -10.76
C LEU A 157 -8.98 47.13 -10.72
N ASN A 158 -9.76 46.28 -10.06
CA ASN A 158 -11.20 46.48 -9.90
C ASN A 158 -11.52 47.74 -9.10
N GLU A 159 -10.77 48.01 -8.03
CA GLU A 159 -10.90 49.25 -7.25
C GLU A 159 -10.59 50.48 -8.12
N GLN A 160 -9.53 50.44 -8.93
CA GLN A 160 -9.22 51.52 -9.88
C GLN A 160 -10.31 51.71 -10.94
N ILE A 161 -10.89 50.62 -11.46
CA ILE A 161 -12.00 50.68 -12.41
C ILE A 161 -13.22 51.32 -11.76
N ALA A 162 -13.53 50.98 -10.50
CA ALA A 162 -14.64 51.59 -9.77
C ALA A 162 -14.46 53.10 -9.62
N VAL A 163 -13.27 53.55 -9.19
CA VAL A 163 -12.95 54.98 -9.09
C VAL A 163 -13.07 55.68 -10.44
N ARG A 164 -12.54 55.09 -11.52
CA ARG A 164 -12.65 55.68 -12.87
C ARG A 164 -14.09 55.77 -13.36
N ARG A 165 -14.94 54.80 -13.03
CA ARG A 165 -16.37 54.84 -13.37
C ARG A 165 -17.05 56.00 -12.65
N GLU A 166 -16.82 56.15 -11.35
CA GLU A 166 -17.35 57.27 -10.57
C GLU A 166 -16.87 58.63 -11.12
N GLU A 167 -15.58 58.74 -11.46
CA GLU A 167 -15.05 59.97 -12.07
C GLU A 167 -15.70 60.27 -13.41
N THR A 168 -15.92 59.25 -14.25
CA THR A 168 -16.58 59.41 -15.56
C THR A 168 -18.02 59.86 -15.40
N GLU A 169 -18.76 59.27 -14.45
CA GLU A 169 -20.14 59.66 -14.14
C GLU A 169 -20.20 61.11 -13.63
N ARG A 170 -19.30 61.49 -12.71
CA ARG A 170 -19.18 62.86 -12.20
C ARG A 170 -18.89 63.85 -13.33
N MET A 171 -17.91 63.55 -14.18
CA MET A 171 -17.55 64.42 -15.33
C MET A 171 -18.71 64.53 -16.32
N SER A 172 -19.45 63.44 -16.57
CA SER A 172 -20.62 63.48 -17.44
C SER A 172 -21.72 64.38 -16.86
N ALA A 173 -21.95 64.32 -15.55
CA ALA A 173 -22.93 65.18 -14.88
C ALA A 173 -22.52 66.66 -14.96
N GLN A 174 -21.24 66.97 -14.71
CA GLN A 174 -20.70 68.33 -14.85
C GLN A 174 -20.81 68.86 -16.28
N LEU A 175 -20.59 68.00 -17.28
CA LEU A 175 -20.69 68.37 -18.68
C LEU A 175 -22.15 68.69 -19.06
N GLU A 176 -23.11 67.92 -18.56
CA GLU A 176 -24.53 68.19 -18.78
C GLU A 176 -24.98 69.49 -18.09
N GLU A 177 -24.49 69.75 -16.87
CA GLU A 177 -24.72 71.02 -16.19
C GLU A 177 -24.16 72.20 -17.02
N LEU A 178 -22.92 72.12 -17.50
CA LEU A 178 -22.30 73.14 -18.35
C LEU A 178 -23.10 73.38 -19.64
N ARG A 179 -23.60 72.31 -20.28
CA ARG A 179 -24.48 72.43 -21.46
C ARG A 179 -25.77 73.17 -21.14
N SER A 180 -26.39 72.86 -20.00
CA SER A 180 -27.61 73.55 -19.54
C SER A 180 -27.34 75.03 -19.26
N GLN A 181 -26.24 75.36 -18.58
CA GLN A 181 -25.83 76.73 -18.29
C GLN A 181 -25.54 77.51 -19.57
N TYR A 182 -24.89 76.88 -20.55
CA TYR A 182 -24.64 77.46 -21.86
C TYR A 182 -25.95 77.79 -22.61
N ALA A 183 -26.95 76.90 -22.57
CA ALA A 183 -28.26 77.15 -23.15
C ALA A 183 -28.95 78.36 -22.49
N ILE A 184 -28.98 78.40 -21.15
CA ILE A 184 -29.54 79.53 -20.38
C ILE A 184 -28.83 80.84 -20.72
N MET A 185 -27.50 80.81 -20.82
CA MET A 185 -26.71 82.00 -21.15
C MET A 185 -26.99 82.50 -22.56
N ASN A 186 -27.19 81.61 -23.53
CA ASN A 186 -27.61 81.98 -24.88
C ASN A 186 -29.01 82.59 -24.91
N GLU A 187 -29.97 82.08 -24.12
CA GLU A 187 -31.28 82.71 -23.98
C GLU A 187 -31.18 84.10 -23.36
N LYS A 188 -30.39 84.27 -22.30
CA LYS A 188 -30.14 85.58 -21.68
C LYS A 188 -29.54 86.56 -22.68
N LYS A 189 -28.56 86.12 -23.49
CA LYS A 189 -27.97 86.93 -24.56
C LYS A 189 -29.02 87.37 -25.58
N ARG A 190 -29.91 86.47 -26.02
CA ARG A 190 -31.02 86.80 -26.93
C ARG A 190 -31.95 87.86 -26.31
N ARG A 191 -32.39 87.65 -25.06
CA ARG A 191 -33.25 88.61 -24.35
C ARG A 191 -32.58 89.98 -24.19
N LEU A 192 -31.29 90.03 -23.86
CA LEU A 192 -30.55 91.28 -23.75
C LEU A 192 -30.43 92.00 -25.09
N ASN A 193 -30.19 91.27 -26.19
CA ASN A 193 -30.21 91.85 -27.54
C ASN A 193 -31.58 92.43 -27.89
N ASP A 194 -32.67 91.73 -27.59
CA ASP A 194 -34.03 92.25 -27.83
C ASP A 194 -34.31 93.52 -27.03
N LEU A 195 -33.87 93.57 -25.77
CA LEU A 195 -33.98 94.77 -24.92
C LEU A 195 -33.15 95.93 -25.49
N LEU A 196 -31.94 95.65 -25.98
CA LEU A 196 -31.06 96.64 -26.59
C LEU A 196 -31.69 97.24 -27.86
N ILE A 197 -32.26 96.41 -28.74
CA ILE A 197 -32.97 96.86 -29.94
C ILE A 197 -34.18 97.72 -29.56
N ARG A 198 -34.97 97.31 -28.55
CA ARG A 198 -36.11 98.10 -28.05
C ARG A 198 -35.66 99.45 -27.49
N ALA A 199 -34.58 99.47 -26.72
CA ALA A 199 -34.02 100.69 -26.15
C ALA A 199 -33.51 101.64 -27.24
N GLN A 200 -32.81 101.12 -28.25
CA GLN A 200 -32.38 101.89 -29.43
C GLN A 200 -33.57 102.48 -30.18
N GLY A 201 -34.61 101.68 -30.47
CA GLY A 201 -35.82 102.17 -31.13
C GLY A 201 -36.58 103.23 -30.32
N ASN A 202 -36.63 103.11 -28.99
CA ASN A 202 -37.17 104.14 -28.10
C ASN A 202 -36.36 105.43 -28.16
N LEU A 203 -35.03 105.31 -28.15
CA LEU A 203 -34.11 106.43 -28.21
C LEU A 203 -34.22 107.17 -29.55
N GLU A 204 -34.30 106.44 -30.68
CA GLU A 204 -34.56 107.05 -31.98
C GLU A 204 -35.91 107.76 -32.05
N ARG A 205 -36.98 107.16 -31.51
CA ARG A 205 -38.29 107.82 -31.41
C ARG A 205 -38.22 109.09 -30.58
N ALA A 206 -37.51 109.06 -29.46
CA ALA A 206 -37.30 110.23 -28.61
C ALA A 206 -36.51 111.32 -29.35
N ARG A 207 -35.45 110.95 -30.09
CA ARG A 207 -34.68 111.88 -30.94
C ARG A 207 -35.56 112.51 -32.02
N ARG A 208 -36.33 111.71 -32.78
CA ARG A 208 -37.26 112.23 -33.79
C ARG A 208 -38.30 113.19 -33.19
N ARG A 209 -38.87 112.84 -32.03
CA ARG A 209 -39.80 113.75 -31.30
C ARG A 209 -39.11 115.05 -30.87
N HIS A 210 -37.89 114.96 -30.36
CA HIS A 210 -37.11 116.13 -29.97
C HIS A 210 -36.80 117.04 -31.18
N GLU A 211 -36.42 116.47 -32.32
CA GLU A 211 -36.20 117.21 -33.57
C GLU A 211 -37.48 117.87 -34.08
N LEU A 212 -38.62 117.16 -34.08
CA LEU A 212 -39.91 117.73 -34.45
C LEU A 212 -40.31 118.89 -33.53
N LEU A 213 -40.23 118.70 -32.21
CA LEU A 213 -40.51 119.75 -31.24
C LEU A 213 -39.59 120.96 -31.43
N LYS A 214 -38.31 120.73 -31.71
CA LYS A 214 -37.37 121.82 -32.03
C LYS A 214 -37.81 122.57 -33.29
N SER A 215 -38.18 121.87 -34.36
CA SER A 215 -38.66 122.49 -35.59
C SER A 215 -39.99 123.23 -35.43
N ASP A 216 -40.89 122.73 -34.57
CA ASP A 216 -42.17 123.37 -34.27
C ASP A 216 -41.98 124.64 -33.44
N VAL A 217 -41.06 124.62 -32.47
CA VAL A 217 -40.65 125.83 -31.71
C VAL A 217 -40.01 126.86 -32.63
N GLU A 218 -39.11 126.45 -33.53
CA GLU A 218 -38.48 127.33 -34.52
C GLU A 218 -39.53 127.96 -35.47
N LYS A 219 -40.49 127.17 -35.97
CA LYS A 219 -41.60 127.70 -36.78
C LYS A 219 -42.52 128.64 -35.99
N ALA A 220 -42.83 128.32 -34.74
CA ALA A 220 -43.63 129.19 -33.87
C ALA A 220 -42.90 130.51 -33.57
N SER A 221 -41.56 130.52 -33.52
CA SER A 221 -40.76 131.73 -33.33
C SER A 221 -40.63 132.61 -34.59
N LEU A 222 -40.90 132.08 -35.79
CA LEU A 222 -40.88 132.78 -37.08
C LEU A 222 -42.28 133.20 -37.57
N GLY A 223 -43.34 132.83 -36.83
CA GLY A 223 -44.73 133.14 -37.13
C GLY A 223 -45.31 134.36 -36.39
N ASN A 224 -44.46 135.20 -35.80
CA ASN A 224 -44.81 136.52 -35.24
C ASN A 224 -44.08 137.62 -35.99
#